data_AF-A0A382YCW7-F1
#
_entry.id   AF-A0A382YCW7-F1
#
_cell.length_a   1.000
_cell.length_b   1.000
_cell.length_c   1.000
_cell.angle_alpha   90.00
_cell.angle_beta   90.00
_cell.angle_gamma   90.00
#
_symmetry.space_group_name_H-M   'P 1'
#
loop_
_entity.id
_entity.type
_entity.pdbx_description
1 polymer ?
#
loop_
_entity_poly.entity_id
_entity_poly.type
_entity_poly.pdbx_seq_one_letter_code
_entity_poly.pdbx_strand_id
1 'polypeptide(L)'
;MKKPIIPTQLFFSLLFLLGSSTSAQQEIGRLTVDRYLSWEDVENAQLSPDGQQVIYTRRWVDAVNDNWESSLWIMNVDGKKNRFLVDG
;
A
#
# COMPACT_ATOMS: atom_id res chain seq x y z
N MET A 1 13.00 -16.53 -61.86
CA MET A 1 12.91 -15.87 -60.53
C MET A 1 11.75 -16.49 -59.77
N LYS A 2 12.02 -17.36 -58.77
CA LYS A 2 10.98 -18.06 -57.99
C LYS A 2 10.65 -17.22 -56.74
N LYS A 3 9.42 -16.74 -56.62
CA LYS A 3 8.96 -15.99 -55.43
C LYS A 3 8.64 -17.00 -54.31
N PRO A 4 9.13 -16.83 -53.07
CA PRO A 4 8.84 -17.75 -52.00
C PRO A 4 7.41 -17.53 -51.50
N ILE A 5 6.62 -18.61 -51.42
CA ILE A 5 5.26 -18.62 -50.90
C ILE A 5 5.37 -19.06 -49.45
N ILE A 6 5.12 -18.15 -48.51
CA ILE A 6 5.17 -18.43 -47.07
C ILE A 6 3.90 -19.24 -46.70
N PRO A 7 3.99 -20.38 -45.99
CA PRO A 7 2.83 -21.18 -45.66
C PRO A 7 1.99 -20.47 -44.60
N THR A 8 0.70 -20.25 -44.88
CA THR A 8 -0.26 -19.56 -44.00
C THR A 8 -0.39 -20.21 -42.60
N GLN A 9 0.01 -21.48 -42.47
CA GLN A 9 0.09 -22.24 -41.20
C GLN A 9 1.11 -21.62 -40.22
N LEU A 10 2.28 -21.17 -40.71
CA LEU A 10 3.29 -20.51 -39.87
C LEU A 10 2.83 -19.16 -39.34
N PHE A 11 1.94 -18.48 -40.07
CA PHE A 11 1.40 -17.19 -39.65
C PHE A 11 0.42 -17.34 -38.47
N PHE A 12 -0.41 -18.40 -38.49
CA PHE A 12 -1.37 -18.67 -37.41
C PHE A 12 -0.69 -19.11 -36.10
N SER A 13 0.40 -19.89 -36.16
CA SER A 13 1.17 -20.28 -34.98
C SER A 13 1.91 -19.11 -34.33
N LEU A 14 2.35 -18.14 -35.14
CA LEU A 14 3.04 -16.95 -34.65
C LEU A 14 2.08 -15.99 -33.90
N LEU A 15 0.81 -15.92 -34.32
CA LEU A 15 -0.23 -15.15 -33.64
C LEU A 15 -0.61 -15.72 -32.26
N PHE A 16 -0.53 -17.04 -32.06
CA PHE A 16 -0.85 -17.68 -30.78
C PHE A 16 0.23 -17.40 -29.70
N LEU A 17 1.48 -17.25 -30.11
CA LEU A 17 2.61 -16.91 -29.21
C LEU A 17 2.63 -15.44 -28.79
N LEU A 18 2.03 -14.54 -29.57
CA LEU A 18 1.94 -13.10 -29.24
C LEU A 18 0.82 -12.78 -28.23
N GLY A 19 -0.10 -13.71 -27.96
CA GLY A 19 -1.30 -13.47 -27.14
C GLY A 19 -1.21 -13.85 -25.66
N SER A 20 -0.11 -14.46 -25.21
CA SER A 20 -0.05 -15.05 -23.85
C SER A 20 0.81 -14.24 -22.88
N SER A 21 0.44 -12.98 -22.63
CA SER A 21 0.88 -12.26 -21.44
C SER A 21 -0.22 -12.32 -20.39
N THR A 22 -0.34 -13.46 -19.70
CA THR A 22 -1.08 -13.46 -18.43
C THR A 22 -0.22 -12.69 -17.44
N SER A 23 -0.63 -11.47 -17.07
CA SER A 23 -0.08 -10.83 -15.87
C SER A 23 -0.36 -11.78 -14.71
N ALA A 24 0.69 -12.30 -14.08
CA ALA A 24 0.56 -12.94 -12.79
C ALA A 24 -0.13 -11.95 -11.86
N GLN A 25 -1.30 -12.33 -11.34
CA GLN A 25 -2.07 -11.48 -10.43
C GLN A 25 -1.15 -11.13 -9.26
N GLN A 26 -0.74 -9.87 -9.17
CA GLN A 26 -0.06 -9.38 -7.98
C GLN A 26 -1.01 -9.64 -6.81
N GLU A 27 -0.54 -10.36 -5.78
CA GLU A 27 -1.35 -10.75 -4.62
C GLU A 27 -1.61 -9.50 -3.75
N ILE A 28 -2.47 -8.61 -4.26
CA ILE A 28 -2.89 -7.39 -3.58
C ILE A 28 -3.82 -7.83 -2.44
N GLY A 29 -3.37 -7.63 -1.20
CA GLY A 29 -4.24 -7.75 -0.02
C GLY A 29 -4.09 -9.00 0.84
N ARG A 30 -3.10 -9.88 0.63
CA ARG A 30 -2.83 -10.95 1.61
C ARG A 30 -2.28 -10.36 2.91
N LEU A 31 -2.96 -10.59 4.02
CA LEU A 31 -2.42 -10.28 5.34
C LEU A 31 -1.29 -11.25 5.67
N THR A 32 -0.08 -10.73 5.82
CA THR A 32 1.10 -11.46 6.31
C THR A 32 1.50 -10.92 7.68
N VAL A 33 2.27 -11.70 8.45
CA VAL A 33 2.65 -11.30 9.82
C VAL A 33 3.46 -10.00 9.81
N ASP A 34 4.42 -9.86 8.91
CA ASP A 34 5.20 -8.64 8.72
C ASP A 34 4.31 -7.41 8.42
N ARG A 35 3.21 -7.62 7.70
CA ARG A 35 2.26 -6.57 7.34
C ARG A 35 1.37 -6.19 8.50
N TYR A 36 0.94 -7.17 9.28
CA TYR A 36 0.22 -6.92 10.53
C TYR A 36 1.08 -6.13 11.52
N LEU A 37 2.36 -6.50 11.69
CA LEU A 37 3.26 -5.83 12.63
C LEU A 37 3.71 -4.42 12.19
N SER A 38 3.62 -4.12 10.89
CA SER A 38 3.89 -2.77 10.35
C SER A 38 2.64 -1.89 10.25
N TRP A 39 1.48 -2.40 10.66
CA TRP A 39 0.29 -1.57 10.73
C TRP A 39 0.36 -0.60 11.89
N GLU A 40 -0.24 0.56 11.65
CA GLU A 40 -0.38 1.61 12.63
C GLU A 40 -1.86 1.90 12.83
N ASP A 41 -2.23 2.19 14.07
CA ASP A 41 -3.59 2.52 14.45
C ASP A 41 -3.68 3.94 15.01
N VAL A 42 -4.89 4.48 15.00
CA VAL A 42 -5.22 5.80 15.56
C VAL A 42 -6.18 5.64 16.71
N GLU A 43 -5.79 6.18 17.86
CA GLU A 43 -6.58 6.12 19.08
C GLU A 43 -6.85 7.53 19.64
N ASN A 44 -7.93 7.67 20.42
CA ASN A 44 -8.24 8.84 21.24
C ASN A 44 -8.18 10.20 20.51
N ALA A 45 -8.65 10.27 19.26
CA ALA A 45 -8.70 11.52 18.51
C ALA A 45 -9.65 12.54 19.18
N GLN A 46 -9.19 13.79 19.32
CA GLN A 46 -9.97 14.90 19.89
C GLN A 46 -9.86 16.14 19.00
N LEU A 47 -11.00 16.78 18.76
CA LEU A 47 -11.09 18.04 18.02
C LEU A 47 -10.84 19.23 18.95
N SER A 48 -10.10 20.23 18.48
CA SER A 48 -9.92 21.49 19.21
C SER A 48 -11.26 22.25 19.36
N PRO A 49 -11.44 23.08 20.40
CA PRO A 49 -12.70 23.82 20.61
C PRO A 49 -13.10 24.73 19.45
N ASP A 50 -12.13 25.24 18.68
CA ASP A 50 -12.34 26.06 17.48
C ASP A 50 -12.56 25.25 16.20
N GLY A 51 -12.48 23.91 16.27
CA GLY A 51 -12.68 23.01 15.15
C GLY A 51 -11.57 23.01 14.09
N GLN A 52 -10.42 23.63 14.33
CA GLN A 52 -9.37 23.77 13.31
C GLN A 52 -8.32 22.65 13.33
N GLN A 53 -8.12 21.98 14.47
CA GLN A 53 -7.09 20.97 14.65
C GLN A 53 -7.63 19.71 15.32
N VAL A 54 -7.02 18.57 15.02
CA VAL A 54 -7.25 17.29 15.68
C VAL A 54 -5.96 16.84 16.32
N ILE A 55 -6.01 16.52 17.60
CA ILE A 55 -4.95 15.80 18.30
C ILE A 55 -5.33 14.32 18.38
N TYR A 56 -4.37 13.41 18.21
CA TYR A 56 -4.63 11.98 18.20
C TYR A 56 -3.40 11.18 18.63
N THR A 57 -3.61 9.95 19.06
CA THR A 57 -2.54 8.99 19.36
C THR A 57 -2.31 8.11 18.15
N ARG A 58 -1.05 7.98 17.71
CA ARG A 58 -0.62 6.99 16.71
C ARG A 58 0.03 5.84 17.45
N ARG A 59 -0.37 4.61 17.16
CA ARG A 59 0.13 3.40 17.82
C ARG A 59 0.71 2.43 16.80
N TRP A 60 1.83 1.77 17.13
CA TRP A 60 2.47 0.76 16.29
C TRP A 60 3.10 -0.33 17.14
N VAL A 61 3.57 -1.40 16.50
CA VAL A 61 4.29 -2.49 17.17
C VAL A 61 5.79 -2.28 17.04
N ASP A 62 6.51 -2.27 18.16
CA ASP A 62 7.94 -2.54 18.16
C ASP A 62 8.15 -4.05 18.16
N ALA A 63 8.30 -4.61 16.96
CA ALA A 63 8.45 -6.05 16.77
C ALA A 63 9.77 -6.62 17.31
N VAL A 64 10.78 -5.77 17.57
CA VAL A 64 12.07 -6.22 18.12
C VAL A 64 11.97 -6.44 19.62
N ASN A 65 11.28 -5.53 20.31
CA ASN A 65 11.13 -5.56 21.76
C ASN A 65 9.80 -6.18 22.23
N ASP A 66 8.96 -6.65 21.30
CA ASP A 66 7.64 -7.26 21.56
C ASP A 66 6.70 -6.34 22.35
N ASN A 67 6.72 -5.05 22.00
CA ASN A 67 5.97 -4.00 22.69
C ASN A 67 5.04 -3.23 21.75
N TRP A 68 4.03 -2.60 22.33
CA TRP A 68 3.22 -1.59 21.66
C TRP A 68 3.73 -0.21 22.02
N GLU A 69 4.01 0.59 21.01
CA GLU A 69 4.50 1.95 21.14
C GLU A 69 3.41 2.94 20.72
N SER A 70 3.46 4.13 21.30
CA SER A 70 2.51 5.19 20.97
C SER A 70 3.18 6.56 20.93
N SER A 71 2.62 7.47 20.15
CA SER A 71 3.01 8.87 20.16
C SER A 71 1.82 9.78 19.92
N LEU A 72 1.92 10.99 20.45
CA LEU A 72 0.92 12.02 20.29
C LEU A 72 1.22 12.87 19.05
N TRP A 73 0.21 13.08 18.23
CA TRP A 73 0.29 13.85 16.99
C TRP A 73 -0.82 14.88 16.94
N ILE A 74 -0.58 15.95 16.17
CA ILE A 74 -1.60 16.97 15.89
C ILE A 74 -1.55 17.38 14.43
N MET A 75 -2.72 17.61 13.85
CA MET A 75 -2.88 18.03 12.46
C MET A 75 -4.04 19.01 12.31
N ASN A 76 -4.10 19.72 11.19
CA ASN A 76 -5.30 20.45 10.80
C ASN A 76 -6.41 19.47 10.40
N VAL A 77 -7.67 19.87 10.54
CA VAL A 77 -8.83 19.09 10.08
C VAL A 77 -8.83 18.77 8.57
N ASP A 78 -8.09 19.52 7.76
CA ASP A 78 -7.96 19.31 6.31
C ASP A 78 -6.85 18.31 5.92
N GLY A 79 -6.23 17.62 6.88
CA GLY A 79 -5.14 16.70 6.60
C GLY A 79 -3.74 17.30 6.73
N LYS A 80 -3.62 18.63 6.68
CA LYS A 80 -2.31 19.30 6.56
C LYS A 80 -1.67 19.55 7.91
N LYS A 81 -0.39 19.92 7.86
CA LYS A 81 0.43 20.29 9.05
C LYS A 81 0.44 19.20 10.14
N ASN A 82 0.39 17.93 9.72
CA ASN A 82 0.54 16.81 10.63
C ASN A 82 1.94 16.82 11.26
N ARG A 83 2.01 16.83 12.59
CA ARG A 83 3.27 16.92 13.33
C ARG A 83 3.25 16.04 14.58
N PHE A 84 4.39 15.40 14.81
CA PHE A 84 4.71 14.70 16.05
C PHE A 84 4.81 15.69 17.21
N LEU A 85 4.40 15.26 18.41
CA LEU A 85 4.52 16.03 19.64
C LEU A 85 5.45 15.33 20.64
N VAL A 86 5.11 14.09 21.03
CA VAL A 86 5.84 13.35 22.08
C VAL A 86 5.54 11.86 22.00
N ASP A 87 6.48 11.03 22.44
CA ASP A 87 6.27 9.59 22.66
C ASP A 87 5.56 9.33 23.99
N GLY A 88 4.82 8.21 24.07
CA GLY A 88 4.04 7.79 25.25
C GLY A 88 4.80 6.90 26.22
#